data_AF-A0A7S3E255-F1
#
_entry.id   AF-A0A7S3E255-F1
#
_cell.length_a   1.000
_cell.length_b   1.000
_cell.length_c   1.000
_cell.angle_alpha   90.00
_cell.angle_beta   90.00
_cell.angle_gamma   90.00
#
_symmetry.space_group_name_H-M   'P 1'
#
loop_
_entity.id
_entity.type
_entity.pdbx_description
1 polymer ?
#
loop_
_entity_poly.entity_id
_entity_poly.type
_entity_poly.pdbx_seq_one_letter_code
_entity_poly.pdbx_strand_id
1 'polypeptide(L)'
;ACVRKEEWDCAVCCELLYKPVVPPCGHPFCFWCAHRSMSYTSVSKCPLCRNEFTHLPRVSQLLHTLVKTSFPKTYESRAKDTQVFENELEVESMCTAQASDDDDGQQDEGPAKAEAEGVAA
;
A
#
# COMPACT_ATOMS: atom_id res chain seq x y z
N ALA A 1 -12.52 -32.56 13.54
CA ALA A 1 -13.02 -31.26 14.05
C ALA A 1 -13.50 -30.43 12.88
N CYS A 2 -14.70 -29.86 12.94
CA CYS A 2 -15.17 -28.95 11.89
C CYS A 2 -14.51 -27.59 12.12
N VAL A 3 -13.59 -27.19 11.25
CA VAL A 3 -12.93 -25.88 11.32
C VAL A 3 -13.83 -24.87 10.60
N ARG A 4 -14.32 -23.85 11.30
CA ARG A 4 -15.17 -22.81 10.72
C ARG A 4 -14.29 -21.77 10.03
N LYS A 5 -14.68 -21.33 8.83
CA LYS A 5 -13.86 -20.41 8.02
C LYS A 5 -13.74 -19.04 8.69
N GLU A 6 -14.81 -18.58 9.31
CA GLU A 6 -14.95 -17.24 9.89
C GLU A 6 -13.93 -17.00 11.03
N GLU A 7 -13.49 -18.06 11.69
CA GLU A 7 -12.46 -18.02 12.74
C GLU A 7 -11.06 -17.70 12.18
N TRP A 8 -10.87 -17.80 10.86
CA TRP A 8 -9.62 -17.55 10.15
C TRP A 8 -9.68 -16.31 9.25
N ASP A 9 -10.74 -15.51 9.36
CA ASP A 9 -10.84 -14.26 8.64
C ASP A 9 -10.03 -13.16 9.36
N CYS A 10 -9.33 -12.36 8.56
CA CYS A 10 -8.58 -11.20 9.02
C CYS A 10 -9.55 -10.12 9.52
N ALA A 11 -9.44 -9.72 10.78
CA ALA A 11 -10.29 -8.68 11.36
C ALA A 11 -10.10 -7.27 10.76
N VAL A 12 -9.12 -7.07 9.87
CA VAL A 12 -8.87 -5.79 9.19
C VAL A 12 -9.57 -5.73 7.82
N CYS A 13 -9.45 -6.77 6.99
CA CYS A 13 -10.04 -6.80 5.65
C CYS A 13 -11.29 -7.70 5.55
N CYS A 14 -11.69 -8.35 6.64
CA CYS A 14 -12.85 -9.25 6.73
C CYS A 14 -12.83 -10.42 5.73
N GLU A 15 -11.64 -10.86 5.33
CA GLU A 15 -11.43 -11.99 4.41
C GLU A 15 -10.40 -12.95 4.98
N LEU A 16 -10.36 -14.19 4.45
CA LEU A 16 -9.46 -15.24 4.92
C LEU A 16 -8.01 -14.73 5.03
N LEU A 17 -7.37 -15.05 6.15
CA LEU A 17 -5.97 -14.71 6.41
C LEU A 17 -5.07 -15.17 5.26
N TYR A 18 -4.35 -14.23 4.65
CA TYR A 18 -3.37 -14.49 3.60
C TYR A 18 -2.01 -13.99 4.03
N LYS A 19 -0.99 -14.87 3.95
CA LYS A 19 0.35 -14.63 4.53
C LYS A 19 0.24 -13.98 5.93
N PRO A 20 -0.42 -14.65 6.90
CA PRO A 20 -0.71 -14.05 8.21
C PRO A 20 0.58 -13.65 8.94
N VAL A 21 0.57 -12.46 9.52
CA VAL A 21 1.63 -11.98 10.42
C VAL A 21 1.09 -11.92 11.85
N VAL A 22 2.00 -12.07 12.82
CA VAL A 22 1.67 -12.00 14.25
C VAL A 22 2.63 -11.02 14.92
N PRO A 23 2.21 -9.76 15.18
CA PRO A 23 2.99 -8.83 15.99
C PRO A 23 3.13 -9.34 17.43
N PRO A 24 4.02 -8.74 18.26
CA PRO A 24 4.26 -9.18 19.64
C PRO A 24 3.01 -9.22 20.54
N CYS A 25 1.96 -8.46 20.21
CA CYS A 25 0.68 -8.50 20.92
C CYS A 25 -0.19 -9.73 20.60
N GLY A 26 0.22 -10.59 19.67
CA GLY A 26 -0.43 -11.87 19.38
C GLY A 26 -1.62 -11.84 18.42
N HIS A 27 -2.09 -10.66 17.98
CA HIS A 27 -3.25 -10.57 17.10
C HIS A 27 -2.89 -10.84 15.62
N PRO A 28 -3.44 -11.89 14.97
CA PRO A 28 -3.10 -12.19 13.59
C PRO A 28 -3.87 -11.31 12.59
N PHE A 29 -3.19 -10.89 11.52
CA PHE A 29 -3.80 -10.23 10.35
C PHE A 29 -2.95 -10.48 9.09
N CYS A 30 -3.46 -10.14 7.90
CA CYS A 30 -2.75 -10.34 6.64
C CYS A 30 -1.48 -9.48 6.57
N PHE A 31 -0.47 -9.95 5.83
CA PHE A 31 0.77 -9.20 5.58
C PHE A 31 0.51 -7.78 5.03
N TRP A 32 -0.32 -7.66 3.99
CA TRP A 32 -0.63 -6.36 3.39
C TRP A 32 -1.51 -5.47 4.29
N CYS A 33 -2.35 -6.06 5.14
CA CYS A 33 -3.07 -5.31 6.17
C CYS A 33 -2.11 -4.73 7.21
N ALA A 34 -1.07 -5.48 7.60
CA ALA A 34 -0.01 -5.00 8.45
C ALA A 34 0.74 -3.83 7.82
N HIS A 35 1.22 -4.04 6.60
CA HIS A 35 1.97 -3.04 5.83
C HIS A 35 1.20 -1.73 5.71
N ARG A 36 -0.09 -1.79 5.35
CA ARG A 36 -0.95 -0.61 5.22
C ARG A 36 -1.23 0.10 6.54
N SER A 37 -1.12 -0.60 7.68
CA SER A 37 -1.26 0.00 9.01
C SER A 37 0.04 0.60 9.57
N MET A 38 1.17 0.38 8.89
CA MET A 38 2.45 0.95 9.32
C MET A 38 2.54 2.43 9.01
N SER A 39 3.21 3.16 9.89
CA SER A 39 3.54 4.57 9.69
C SER A 39 5.00 4.69 9.23
N TYR A 40 5.25 5.52 8.22
CA TYR A 40 6.59 5.82 7.74
C TYR A 40 7.37 6.75 8.69
N THR A 41 6.66 7.59 9.44
CA THR A 41 7.25 8.68 10.25
C THR A 41 7.12 8.45 11.74
N SER A 42 6.30 7.49 12.18
CA SER A 42 6.03 7.24 13.59
C SER A 42 6.02 5.75 13.93
N VAL A 43 5.96 5.42 15.23
CA VAL A 43 5.91 4.03 15.70
C VAL A 43 4.65 3.35 15.16
N SER A 44 4.83 2.18 14.55
CA SER A 44 3.73 1.39 14.02
C SER A 44 2.93 0.74 15.15
N LYS A 45 1.61 0.65 14.97
CA LYS A 45 0.67 0.18 15.99
C LYS A 45 -0.23 -0.90 15.44
N CYS A 46 -0.50 -1.92 16.25
CA CYS A 46 -1.40 -2.99 15.89
C CYS A 46 -2.79 -2.40 15.56
N PRO A 47 -3.40 -2.73 14.41
CA PRO A 47 -4.70 -2.19 14.02
C PRO A 47 -5.85 -2.64 14.93
N LEU A 48 -5.64 -3.69 15.74
CA LEU A 48 -6.67 -4.28 16.60
C LEU A 48 -6.61 -3.78 18.05
N CYS A 49 -5.41 -3.70 18.63
CA CYS A 49 -5.22 -3.35 20.05
C CYS A 49 -4.36 -2.11 20.28
N ARG A 50 -3.81 -1.51 19.22
CA ARG A 50 -2.95 -0.32 19.26
C ARG A 50 -1.60 -0.48 19.98
N ASN A 51 -1.24 -1.69 20.41
CA ASN A 51 0.10 -1.98 20.92
C ASN A 51 1.16 -1.69 19.85
N GLU A 52 2.27 -1.11 20.28
CA GLU A 52 3.37 -0.70 19.40
C GLU A 52 4.17 -1.91 18.90
N PHE A 53 4.67 -1.80 17.68
CA PHE A 53 5.64 -2.72 17.10
C PHE A 53 6.61 -1.95 16.20
N THR A 54 7.89 -2.33 16.24
CA THR A 54 8.97 -1.53 15.66
C THR A 54 9.27 -1.89 14.20
N HIS A 55 9.05 -3.15 13.82
CA HIS A 55 9.36 -3.67 12.49
C HIS A 55 8.19 -4.47 11.95
N LEU A 56 8.06 -4.51 10.62
CA LEU A 56 7.06 -5.34 9.95
C LEU A 56 7.22 -6.80 10.41
N PRO A 57 6.21 -7.40 11.06
CA PRO A 57 6.35 -8.75 11.56
C PRO A 57 6.47 -9.75 10.41
N ARG A 58 7.26 -10.81 10.62
CA ARG A 58 7.40 -11.88 9.62
C ARG A 58 6.10 -12.67 9.51
N VAL A 59 5.90 -13.29 8.35
CA VAL A 59 4.80 -14.24 8.13
C VAL A 59 4.96 -15.40 9.10
N SER A 60 3.88 -15.72 9.83
CA SER A 60 3.80 -16.90 10.68
C SER A 60 3.64 -18.13 9.80
N GLN A 61 4.71 -18.92 9.68
CA GLN A 61 4.71 -20.12 8.85
C GLN A 61 3.68 -21.15 9.32
N LEU A 62 3.46 -21.26 10.64
CA LEU A 62 2.45 -22.15 11.21
C LEU A 62 1.04 -21.77 10.74
N LEU A 63 0.63 -20.51 10.95
CA LEU A 63 -0.69 -20.04 10.54
C LEU A 63 -0.86 -20.09 9.03
N HIS A 64 0.19 -19.72 8.28
CA HIS A 64 0.20 -19.83 6.82
C HIS A 64 -0.11 -21.26 6.36
N THR A 65 0.60 -22.25 6.89
CA THR A 65 0.40 -23.66 6.55
C THR A 65 -1.00 -24.12 6.95
N LEU A 66 -1.44 -23.80 8.18
CA LEU A 66 -2.76 -24.22 8.68
C LEU A 66 -3.91 -23.67 7.83
N VAL A 67 -3.88 -22.38 7.50
CA VAL A 67 -4.92 -21.77 6.66
C VAL A 67 -4.89 -22.35 5.25
N LYS A 68 -3.70 -22.46 4.65
CA LYS A 68 -3.54 -22.98 3.29
C LYS A 68 -4.02 -24.43 3.17
N THR A 69 -3.75 -25.26 4.17
CA THR A 69 -4.18 -26.66 4.17
C THR A 69 -5.67 -26.80 4.48
N SER A 70 -6.22 -25.96 5.36
CA SER A 70 -7.64 -26.03 5.75
C SER A 70 -8.58 -25.45 4.69
N PHE A 71 -8.16 -24.39 3.99
CA PHE A 71 -9.00 -23.64 3.05
C PHE A 71 -8.28 -23.37 1.71
N PRO A 72 -7.83 -24.41 0.98
CA PRO A 72 -6.92 -24.25 -0.15
C PRO A 72 -7.48 -23.40 -1.29
N LYS A 73 -8.76 -23.58 -1.66
CA LYS A 73 -9.41 -22.84 -2.76
C LYS A 73 -9.48 -21.34 -2.47
N THR A 74 -9.92 -20.98 -1.28
CA THR A 74 -10.02 -19.57 -0.86
C THR A 74 -8.65 -18.95 -0.69
N TYR A 75 -7.67 -19.70 -0.15
CA TYR A 75 -6.30 -19.24 -0.03
C TYR A 75 -5.66 -18.94 -1.40
N GLU A 76 -5.91 -19.79 -2.40
CA GLU A 76 -5.41 -19.57 -3.77
C GLU A 76 -6.08 -18.36 -4.44
N SER A 77 -7.38 -18.14 -4.23
CA SER A 77 -8.06 -16.92 -4.70
C SER A 77 -7.37 -15.68 -4.14
N ARG A 78 -7.17 -15.64 -2.82
CA ARG A 78 -6.49 -14.52 -2.14
C ARG A 78 -5.07 -14.29 -2.65
N ALA A 79 -4.38 -15.36 -3.06
CA ALA A 79 -3.05 -15.26 -3.67
C ALA A 79 -3.09 -14.56 -5.04
N LYS A 80 -4.08 -14.89 -5.88
CA LYS A 80 -4.29 -14.25 -7.19
C LYS A 80 -4.65 -12.77 -7.02
N ASP A 81 -5.59 -12.48 -6.11
CA ASP A 81 -6.02 -11.10 -5.84
C ASP A 81 -4.85 -10.23 -5.36
N THR A 82 -3.98 -10.79 -4.52
CA THR A 82 -2.77 -10.08 -4.06
C THR A 82 -1.76 -9.87 -5.18
N GLN A 83 -1.59 -10.84 -6.08
CA GLN A 83 -0.65 -10.71 -7.19
C GLN A 83 -1.09 -9.63 -8.19
N VAL A 84 -2.41 -9.51 -8.45
CA VAL A 84 -2.96 -8.42 -9.25
C VAL A 84 -2.62 -7.07 -8.62
N PHE A 85 -2.85 -6.92 -7.32
CA PHE A 85 -2.51 -5.70 -6.58
C PHE A 85 -1.01 -5.38 -6.63
N GLU A 86 -0.13 -6.37 -6.42
CA GLU A 86 1.33 -6.18 -6.50
C GLU A 86 1.77 -5.73 -7.90
N ASN A 87 1.21 -6.32 -8.96
CA ASN A 87 1.49 -5.92 -10.34
C ASN A 87 0.97 -4.51 -10.66
N GLU A 88 -0.23 -4.14 -10.18
CA GLU A 88 -0.79 -2.79 -10.36
C GLU A 88 0.11 -1.72 -9.74
N LEU A 89 0.64 -1.97 -8.54
CA LEU A 89 1.61 -1.08 -7.88
C LEU A 89 2.92 -0.94 -8.68
N GLU A 90 3.40 -2.00 -9.33
CA GLU A 90 4.57 -1.92 -10.21
C GLU A 90 4.28 -1.06 -11.46
N VAL A 91 3.09 -1.18 -12.04
CA VAL A 91 2.67 -0.36 -13.20
C VAL A 91 2.58 1.12 -12.80
N GLU A 92 2.04 1.45 -11.62
CA GLU A 92 1.99 2.81 -11.09
C GLU A 92 3.40 3.40 -10.86
N SER A 93 4.35 2.58 -10.41
CA SER A 93 5.74 3.02 -10.24
C SER A 93 6.45 3.28 -11.58
N MET A 94 5.99 2.68 -12.68
CA MET A 94 6.59 2.86 -14.01
C MET A 94 6.05 4.10 -14.74
N CYS A 95 4.80 4.51 -14.50
CA CYS A 95 4.21 5.67 -15.19
C CYS A 95 4.63 7.03 -14.60
N THR A 96 5.11 7.10 -13.35
CA THR A 96 5.67 8.34 -12.76
C THR A 96 7.06 8.70 -13.28
N ALA A 97 7.70 7.82 -14.05
CA ALA A 97 9.02 8.05 -14.63
C ALA A 97 9.01 8.76 -16.00
N GLN A 98 7.83 9.06 -16.58
CA GLN A 98 7.71 9.75 -17.86
C GLN A 98 6.78 10.98 -17.79
N ALA A 99 7.09 11.89 -16.85
CA ALA A 99 6.67 13.29 -16.94
C ALA A 99 7.93 14.17 -16.93
N SER A 100 8.71 14.08 -17.99
CA SER A 100 9.76 15.05 -18.32
C SER A 100 9.44 15.65 -19.70
N ASP A 101 8.92 16.87 -19.65
CA ASP A 101 9.11 17.96 -20.61
C ASP A 101 8.72 17.73 -22.08
N ASP A 102 7.43 17.95 -22.39
CA ASP A 102 7.01 18.51 -23.69
C ASP A 102 6.75 20.02 -23.49
N ASP A 103 7.83 20.82 -23.39
CA ASP A 103 7.80 22.28 -23.59
C ASP A 103 7.86 22.55 -25.09
N ASP A 104 6.70 22.56 -25.75
CA ASP A 104 6.56 22.99 -27.15
C ASP A 104 6.57 24.53 -27.17
N GLY A 105 7.76 25.09 -27.33
CA GLY A 105 7.94 26.52 -27.54
C GLY A 105 7.51 26.95 -28.95
N GLN A 106 6.64 27.96 -29.04
CA GLN A 106 6.46 28.73 -30.27
C GLN A 106 6.38 30.25 -29.97
N GLN A 107 7.30 30.98 -30.58
CA GLN A 107 7.43 32.44 -30.64
C GLN A 107 6.52 33.03 -31.72
N ASP A 108 5.98 34.25 -31.53
CA ASP A 108 5.79 35.25 -32.60
C ASP A 108 5.55 36.68 -32.04
N GLU A 109 5.76 37.72 -32.87
CA GLU A 109 6.32 39.03 -32.56
C GLU A 109 5.35 40.25 -32.54
N GLY A 110 5.52 41.18 -31.58
CA GLY A 110 5.29 42.66 -31.64
C GLY A 110 3.94 43.27 -32.14
N PRO A 111 3.73 44.63 -32.13
CA PRO A 111 4.60 45.74 -31.70
C PRO A 111 3.95 46.81 -30.76
N ALA A 112 4.85 47.60 -30.13
CA ALA A 112 4.81 48.99 -29.65
C ALA A 112 3.49 49.75 -29.35
N LYS A 113 3.39 50.36 -28.13
CA LYS A 113 3.39 51.83 -27.96
C LYS A 113 3.68 52.29 -26.51
N ALA A 114 4.31 53.47 -26.47
CA ALA A 114 4.70 54.40 -25.40
C ALA A 114 3.92 54.41 -24.08
N GLU A 115 4.55 54.88 -22.99
CA GLU A 115 4.32 56.23 -22.38
C GLU A 115 5.53 56.64 -21.51
N ALA A 116 5.64 57.94 -21.24
CA ALA A 116 6.81 58.69 -20.81
C ALA A 116 6.81 59.03 -19.30
N GLU A 117 7.68 60.00 -18.94
CA GLU A 117 7.93 60.62 -17.61
C GLU A 117 9.03 59.90 -16.79
N GLY A 118 10.09 60.52 -16.29
CA GLY A 118 10.47 61.93 -16.12
C GLY A 118 11.12 62.12 -14.74
N VAL A 119 12.06 63.08 -14.64
CA VAL A 119 12.54 63.78 -13.42
C VAL A 119 13.93 63.40 -12.84
N ALA A 120 14.86 64.35 -13.07
CA ALA A 120 15.90 64.97 -12.21
C ALA A 120 16.95 64.09 -11.50
N ALA A 121 18.22 64.48 -11.36
CA ALA A 121 18.86 65.81 -11.33
C ALA A 121 20.31 65.74 -11.82
#